data_AF-A0A6B1FCJ7-F1
#
_entry.id   AF-A0A6B1FCJ7-F1
#
_cell.length_a   1.000
_cell.length_b   1.000
_cell.length_c   1.000
_cell.angle_alpha   90.00
_cell.angle_beta   90.00
_cell.angle_gamma   90.00
#
_symmetry.space_group_name_H-M   'P 1'
#
loop_
_entity.id
_entity.type
_entity.pdbx_description
1 polymer ?
#
loop_
_entity_poly.entity_id
_entity_poly.type
_entity_poly.pdbx_seq_one_letter_code
_entity_poly.pdbx_strand_id
1 'polypeptide(L)'
;MSLSQDLLQQAKHLPDPDPGKPRQANLRRSISTAYYSLFSLLVTASAGFMVGADDERQPLRNYMTRAIPDDLAYVAKAFRDLQEARHGADYNFAHTFKKTRCRRSRQVC
;
A
#
# COMPACT_ATOMS: atom_id res chain seq x y z
N MET A 1 1.02 17.76 -10.05
CA MET A 1 0.59 17.04 -8.84
C MET A 1 1.57 15.91 -8.59
N SER A 2 1.78 15.52 -7.34
CA SER A 2 2.65 14.37 -7.06
C SER A 2 1.90 13.07 -7.35
N LEU A 3 2.62 12.01 -7.75
CA LEU A 3 2.04 10.67 -7.97
C LEU A 3 1.17 10.21 -6.79
N SER A 4 1.58 10.51 -5.55
CA SER A 4 0.80 10.23 -4.34
C SER A 4 -0.55 10.95 -4.31
N GLN A 5 -0.60 12.22 -4.71
CA GLN A 5 -1.85 12.97 -4.78
C GLN A 5 -2.79 12.42 -5.86
N ASP A 6 -2.24 12.05 -7.02
CA ASP A 6 -2.99 11.48 -8.14
C ASP A 6 -3.60 10.12 -7.74
N LEU A 7 -2.80 9.27 -7.08
CA LEU A 7 -3.27 7.99 -6.54
C LEU A 7 -4.34 8.20 -5.46
N LEU A 8 -4.19 9.18 -4.58
CA LEU A 8 -5.20 9.46 -3.56
C LEU A 8 -6.51 9.96 -4.18
N GLN A 9 -6.42 10.80 -5.20
CA GLN A 9 -7.60 11.23 -5.96
C GLN A 9 -8.26 10.04 -6.63
N GLN A 10 -7.50 9.22 -7.36
CA GLN A 10 -8.04 8.02 -8.00
C GLN A 10 -8.70 7.06 -6.99
N ALA A 11 -8.10 6.88 -5.81
CA ALA A 11 -8.69 6.10 -4.72
C ALA A 11 -10.04 6.65 -4.26
N LYS A 12 -10.22 7.97 -4.21
CA LYS A 12 -11.51 8.59 -3.83
C LYS A 12 -12.60 8.39 -4.89
N HIS A 13 -12.23 8.29 -6.16
CA HIS A 13 -13.19 8.14 -7.27
C HIS A 13 -13.55 6.68 -7.54
N LEU A 14 -12.64 5.75 -7.24
CA LEU A 14 -12.80 4.31 -7.49
C LEU A 14 -14.09 3.67 -6.95
N PRO A 15 -14.63 4.03 -5.77
CA PRO A 15 -15.88 3.47 -5.28
C PRO A 15 -17.08 3.66 -6.21
N ASP A 16 -17.04 4.68 -7.08
CA ASP A 16 -18.08 5.16 -8.01
C ASP A 16 -19.45 5.47 -7.35
N PRO A 17 -20.12 6.58 -7.73
CA PRO A 17 -21.29 7.13 -7.05
C PRO A 17 -22.61 6.51 -7.53
N ASP A 18 -22.58 5.31 -8.12
CA ASP A 18 -23.79 4.56 -8.50
C ASP A 18 -24.71 4.53 -7.27
N PRO A 19 -25.99 4.96 -7.34
CA PRO A 19 -26.84 5.26 -6.17
C PRO A 19 -27.23 4.05 -5.30
N GLY A 20 -26.51 2.94 -5.42
CA GLY A 20 -26.64 1.72 -4.63
C GLY A 20 -25.35 1.29 -3.93
N LYS A 21 -25.12 -0.02 -3.89
CA LYS A 21 -23.99 -0.63 -3.17
C LYS A 21 -22.76 -0.66 -4.09
N PRO A 22 -21.67 0.07 -3.78
CA PRO A 22 -20.47 0.07 -4.62
C PRO A 22 -19.92 -1.34 -4.76
N ARG A 23 -19.45 -1.67 -5.98
CA ARG A 23 -18.91 -3.00 -6.28
C ARG A 23 -17.75 -3.32 -5.35
N GLN A 24 -17.75 -4.52 -4.76
CA GLN A 24 -16.68 -4.95 -3.85
C GLN A 24 -15.29 -4.88 -4.51
N ALA A 25 -15.20 -5.15 -5.82
CA ALA A 25 -13.95 -4.99 -6.58
C ALA A 25 -13.45 -3.54 -6.59
N ASN A 26 -14.36 -2.57 -6.75
CA ASN A 26 -14.05 -1.14 -6.75
C ASN A 26 -13.56 -0.65 -5.39
N LEU A 27 -14.21 -1.10 -4.30
CA LEU A 27 -13.78 -0.80 -2.93
C LEU A 27 -12.39 -1.38 -2.63
N ARG A 28 -12.12 -2.63 -3.03
CA ARG A 28 -10.79 -3.23 -2.86
C ARG A 28 -9.72 -2.47 -3.62
N ARG A 29 -10.05 -2.05 -4.84
CA ARG A 29 -9.14 -1.25 -5.67
C ARG A 29 -8.91 0.12 -5.05
N SER A 30 -9.94 0.78 -4.50
CA SER A 30 -9.82 2.09 -3.84
C SER A 30 -8.87 2.05 -2.64
N ILE A 31 -9.01 1.03 -1.79
CA ILE A 31 -8.14 0.83 -0.62
C ILE A 31 -6.69 0.60 -1.06
N SER A 32 -6.49 -0.24 -2.06
CA SER A 32 -5.15 -0.53 -2.60
C SER A 32 -4.51 0.73 -3.20
N THR A 33 -5.27 1.54 -3.92
CA THR A 33 -4.78 2.79 -4.51
C THR A 33 -4.45 3.84 -3.44
N ALA A 34 -5.27 3.96 -2.39
CA ALA A 34 -4.99 4.85 -1.25
C ALA A 34 -3.71 4.43 -0.51
N TYR A 35 -3.47 3.13 -0.39
CA TYR A 35 -2.25 2.56 0.17
C TYR A 35 -1.01 2.96 -0.64
N TYR A 36 -1.02 2.78 -1.96
CA TYR A 36 0.12 3.15 -2.81
C TYR A 36 0.37 4.66 -2.77
N SER A 37 -0.68 5.48 -2.68
CA SER A 37 -0.55 6.92 -2.44
C SER A 37 0.28 7.22 -1.18
N LEU A 38 -0.07 6.61 -0.05
CA LEU A 38 0.63 6.82 1.22
C LEU A 38 2.08 6.34 1.13
N PHE A 39 2.30 5.16 0.56
CA PHE A 39 3.64 4.62 0.38
C PHE A 39 4.52 5.55 -0.47
N SER A 40 4.02 6.00 -1.63
CA SER A 40 4.73 6.93 -2.49
C SER A 40 5.04 8.26 -1.79
N LEU A 41 4.14 8.75 -0.93
CA LEU A 41 4.37 9.96 -0.13
C LEU A 41 5.50 9.74 0.87
N LEU A 42 5.46 8.66 1.64
CA LEU A 42 6.48 8.34 2.65
C LEU A 42 7.87 8.21 2.01
N VAL A 43 7.97 7.46 0.92
CA VAL A 43 9.22 7.29 0.18
C VAL A 43 9.79 8.63 -0.31
N THR A 44 8.93 9.47 -0.89
CA THR A 44 9.34 10.80 -1.37
C THR A 44 9.76 11.72 -0.22
N ALA A 45 9.02 11.69 0.90
CA ALA A 45 9.33 12.49 2.08
C ALA A 45 10.65 12.05 2.74
N SER A 46 10.89 10.73 2.87
CA SER A 46 12.14 10.19 3.39
C SER A 46 13.34 10.57 2.52
N ALA A 47 13.23 10.44 1.19
CA ALA A 47 14.29 10.88 0.28
C ALA A 47 14.54 12.39 0.37
N GLY A 48 13.48 13.19 0.51
CA GLY A 48 13.57 14.63 0.76
C GLY A 48 14.26 14.97 2.08
N PHE A 49 13.98 14.23 3.15
CA PHE A 49 14.63 14.43 4.45
C PHE A 49 16.13 14.09 4.41
N MET A 50 16.53 13.05 3.69
CA MET A 50 17.92 12.58 3.67
C MET A 50 18.83 13.37 2.73
N VAL A 51 18.32 13.84 1.58
CA VAL A 51 19.11 14.52 0.53
C VAL A 51 18.82 16.03 0.48
N GLY A 52 17.75 16.49 1.10
CA GLY A 52 17.23 17.86 1.01
C GLY A 52 16.15 17.98 -0.07
N ALA A 53 15.25 18.96 0.12
CA ALA A 53 14.05 19.15 -0.71
C ALA A 53 14.28 20.02 -1.97
N ASP A 54 15.45 20.64 -2.11
CA ASP A 54 15.77 21.56 -3.21
C ASP A 54 15.67 20.89 -4.58
N ASP A 55 15.17 21.61 -5.60
CA ASP A 55 14.94 21.04 -6.93
C ASP A 55 16.23 20.56 -7.62
N GLU A 56 17.37 21.23 -7.38
CA GLU A 56 18.67 20.82 -7.92
C GLU A 56 19.10 19.41 -7.47
N ARG A 57 18.60 18.96 -6.31
CA ARG A 57 18.92 17.63 -5.75
C ARG A 57 17.90 16.56 -6.12
N GLN A 58 16.90 16.88 -6.96
CA GLN A 58 15.94 15.90 -7.48
C GLN A 58 16.57 14.67 -8.14
N PRO A 59 17.63 14.77 -8.98
CA PRO A 59 18.27 13.58 -9.55
C PRO A 59 18.92 12.69 -8.47
N LEU A 60 19.51 13.27 -7.43
CA LEU A 60 20.09 12.53 -6.30
C LEU A 60 18.99 11.84 -5.48
N ARG A 61 17.86 12.50 -5.24
CA ARG A 61 16.69 11.87 -4.61
C ARG A 61 16.21 10.68 -5.42
N ASN A 62 16.04 10.83 -6.73
CA ASN A 62 15.59 9.75 -7.63
C ASN A 62 16.56 8.56 -7.65
N TYR A 63 17.86 8.82 -7.57
CA TYR A 63 18.85 7.76 -7.43
C TYR A 63 18.71 7.05 -6.09
N MET A 64 18.54 7.80 -5.00
CA MET A 64 18.33 7.25 -3.66
C MET A 64 17.05 6.42 -3.56
N THR A 65 15.94 6.86 -4.16
CA THR A 65 14.70 6.08 -4.20
C THR A 65 14.85 4.75 -4.92
N ARG A 66 15.84 4.63 -5.80
CA ARG A 66 16.17 3.41 -6.55
C ARG A 66 17.25 2.59 -5.87
N ALA A 67 18.17 3.23 -5.16
CA ALA A 67 19.20 2.61 -4.35
C ALA A 67 18.61 2.20 -2.99
N ILE A 68 17.75 1.19 -3.01
CA ILE A 68 17.15 0.62 -1.80
C ILE A 68 18.18 -0.34 -1.18
N PRO A 69 18.59 -0.14 0.09
CA PRO A 69 19.44 -1.10 0.80
C PRO A 69 18.78 -2.48 0.88
N ASP A 70 19.56 -3.57 0.81
CA ASP A 70 19.03 -4.93 0.81
C ASP A 70 18.14 -5.24 2.02
N ASP A 71 18.49 -4.72 3.20
CA ASP A 71 17.68 -4.85 4.42
C ASP A 71 16.30 -4.19 4.28
N LEU A 72 16.23 -3.02 3.65
CA LEU A 72 14.99 -2.31 3.41
C LEU A 72 14.15 -3.04 2.35
N ALA A 73 14.79 -3.60 1.32
CA ALA A 73 14.13 -4.43 0.33
C ALA A 73 13.54 -5.70 0.96
N TYR A 74 14.28 -6.34 1.88
CA TYR A 74 13.83 -7.50 2.64
C TYR A 74 12.61 -7.19 3.51
N VAL A 75 12.67 -6.12 4.30
CA VAL A 75 11.54 -5.69 5.15
C VAL A 75 10.35 -5.27 4.29
N ALA A 76 10.55 -4.55 3.19
CA ALA A 76 9.49 -4.14 2.28
C ALA A 76 8.81 -5.35 1.63
N LYS A 77 9.60 -6.36 1.22
CA LYS A 77 9.08 -7.63 0.70
C LYS A 77 8.27 -8.37 1.77
N ALA A 78 8.82 -8.53 2.98
CA ALA A 78 8.12 -9.18 4.09
C ALA A 78 6.81 -8.46 4.44
N PHE A 79 6.83 -7.13 4.44
CA PHE A 79 5.65 -6.31 4.68
C PHE A 79 4.60 -6.48 3.59
N ARG A 80 4.99 -6.46 2.31
CA ARG A 80 4.09 -6.73 1.18
C ARG A 80 3.49 -8.13 1.28
N ASP A 81 4.30 -9.14 1.54
CA ASP A 81 3.86 -10.54 1.63
C ASP A 81 2.87 -10.72 2.81
N LEU A 82 3.14 -10.09 3.97
CA LEU A 82 2.22 -10.06 5.12
C LEU A 82 0.92 -9.29 4.84
N GLN A 83 1.01 -8.20 4.07
CA GLN A 83 -0.14 -7.40 3.64
C GLN A 83 -1.03 -8.18 2.66
N GLU A 84 -0.45 -8.91 1.70
CA GLU A 84 -1.19 -9.80 0.81
C GLU A 84 -1.86 -10.94 1.58
N ALA A 85 -1.17 -11.51 2.56
CA ALA A 85 -1.75 -12.51 3.47
C ALA A 85 -2.94 -11.92 4.27
N ARG A 86 -2.81 -10.70 4.79
CA ARG A 86 -3.90 -9.99 5.48
C ARG A 86 -5.05 -9.69 4.53
N HIS A 87 -4.77 -9.25 3.31
CA HIS A 87 -5.78 -9.00 2.30
C HIS A 87 -6.52 -10.30 1.94
N GLY A 88 -5.82 -11.42 1.77
CA GLY A 88 -6.43 -12.72 1.59
C GLY A 88 -7.30 -13.12 2.79
N ALA A 89 -6.82 -12.93 4.02
CA ALA A 89 -7.56 -13.29 5.23
C ALA A 89 -8.84 -12.44 5.43
N ASP A 90 -8.76 -11.13 5.20
CA ASP A 90 -9.87 -10.19 5.42
C ASP A 90 -10.87 -10.16 4.26
N TYR A 91 -10.47 -10.57 3.03
CA TYR A 91 -11.25 -10.37 1.81
C TYR A 91 -11.48 -11.64 0.97
N ASN A 92 -11.10 -12.85 1.40
CA ASN A 92 -11.47 -14.08 0.69
C ASN A 92 -12.88 -14.55 1.07
N PHE A 93 -13.90 -14.17 0.28
CA PHE A 93 -15.31 -14.54 0.52
C PHE A 93 -15.61 -16.04 0.34
N ALA A 94 -14.63 -16.85 -0.09
CA ALA A 94 -14.73 -18.31 -0.10
C ALA A 94 -14.59 -18.93 1.31
N HIS A 95 -14.04 -18.20 2.28
CA HIS A 95 -13.94 -18.65 3.66
C HIS A 95 -15.03 -18.01 4.53
N THR A 96 -16.10 -18.77 4.78
CA THR A 96 -16.93 -18.52 5.96
C THR A 96 -16.08 -18.89 7.17
N PHE A 97 -15.53 -17.90 7.88
CA PHE A 97 -14.96 -18.13 9.20
C PHE A 97 -16.08 -18.58 10.14
N LYS A 98 -16.27 -19.89 10.27
CA LYS A 98 -17.08 -20.44 11.35
C LYS A 98 -16.39 -20.03 12.65
N LYS A 99 -17.16 -19.39 13.52
CA LYS A 99 -16.74 -18.93 14.85
C LYS A 99 -16.33 -20.13 15.69
N THR A 100 -15.11 -20.61 15.54
CA THR A 100 -14.55 -21.64 16.41
C THR A 100 -13.10 -21.32 16.67
N ARG A 101 -12.92 -20.64 17.80
CA ARG A 101 -11.66 -20.38 18.53
C ARG A 101 -10.60 -19.57 17.79
N CYS A 102 -10.62 -18.28 18.13
CA CYS A 102 -9.42 -17.54 18.46
C CYS A 102 -8.57 -18.35 19.46
N ARG A 103 -7.55 -19.06 18.96
CA ARG A 103 -6.34 -19.37 19.72
C ARG A 103 -5.23 -19.84 18.80
N ARG A 104 -4.11 -19.12 18.93
CA ARG A 104 -2.74 -19.45 18.50
C ARG A 104 -2.38 -19.05 17.07
N SER A 105 -1.83 -17.85 17.01
CA SER A 105 -0.50 -17.62 16.44
C SER A 105 0.33 -18.90 16.27
N ARG A 106 0.65 -19.23 15.02
CA ARG A 106 1.99 -19.58 14.48
C ARG A 106 1.87 -20.51 13.27
N GLN A 107 2.69 -20.18 12.27
CA GLN A 107 3.29 -21.04 11.25
C GLN A 107 2.43 -21.49 10.06
N VAL A 108 2.80 -20.91 8.90
CA VAL A 108 3.23 -21.62 7.69
C VAL A 108 2.71 -23.05 7.55
N CYS A 109 1.64 -23.20 6.78
CA CYS A 109 1.49 -24.06 5.60
C CYS A 109 0.10 -23.81 5.01
#